data_AF-A0AAV6THP6-F1
#
_entry.id   AF-A0AAV6THP6-F1
#
_cell.length_a   1.000
_cell.length_b   1.000
_cell.length_c   1.000
_cell.angle_alpha   90.00
_cell.angle_beta   90.00
_cell.angle_gamma   90.00
#
_symmetry.space_group_name_H-M   'P 1'
#
loop_
_entity.id
_entity.type
_entity.pdbx_description
1 polymer ?
#
loop_
_entity_poly.entity_id
_entity_poly.type
_entity_poly.pdbx_seq_one_letter_code
_entity_poly.pdbx_strand_id
1 'polypeptide(L)'
;HVGPAHNYRNSGMARQTVRDAGYEIALGMMPRSIGPLTFVFTGSGNVSQGAQEVFQELPYEYVNPTDLPQVAEHGSMNKVYGAVVSRDDHFRRKEGGGFDAEEYEAHPERYYSNFAKT
;
A
#
# COMPACT_ATOMS: atom_id res chain seq x y z
N HIS A 1 15.72 14.59 1.02
CA HIS A 1 15.72 13.93 -0.30
C HIS A 1 15.92 12.44 -0.10
N VAL A 2 14.99 11.59 -0.58
CA VAL A 2 15.08 10.13 -0.47
C VAL A 2 15.80 9.58 -1.71
N GLY A 3 16.99 9.01 -1.53
CA GLY A 3 17.79 8.40 -2.60
C GLY A 3 17.62 6.88 -2.74
N PRO A 4 18.21 6.27 -3.80
CA PRO A 4 18.25 4.82 -3.99
C PRO A 4 18.90 4.06 -2.82
N ALA A 5 18.52 2.79 -2.63
CA ALA A 5 18.95 2.00 -1.46
C ALA A 5 20.48 1.88 -1.27
N HIS A 6 21.26 1.80 -2.36
CA HIS A 6 22.73 1.68 -2.30
C HIS A 6 23.44 2.95 -1.80
N ASN A 7 22.73 4.08 -1.68
CA ASN A 7 23.27 5.31 -1.12
C ASN A 7 23.27 5.28 0.42
N TYR A 8 22.59 4.32 1.04
CA TYR A 8 22.56 4.19 2.50
C TYR A 8 23.51 3.09 2.95
N ARG A 9 24.30 3.39 3.97
CA ARG A 9 25.25 2.44 4.57
C ARG A 9 24.55 1.29 5.31
N ASN A 10 23.34 1.54 5.82
CA ASN A 10 22.52 0.56 6.51
C ASN A 10 21.03 0.97 6.47
N SER A 11 20.15 0.06 6.87
CA SER A 11 18.69 0.26 6.89
C SER A 11 18.26 1.38 7.85
N GLY A 12 18.98 1.61 8.95
CA GLY A 12 18.69 2.70 9.88
C GLY A 12 18.79 4.09 9.24
N MET A 13 19.83 4.31 8.42
CA MET A 13 19.97 5.57 7.67
C MET A 13 18.86 5.77 6.63
N ALA A 14 18.47 4.68 5.94
CA ALA A 14 17.37 4.72 4.99
C ALA A 14 16.05 5.09 5.69
N ARG A 15 15.74 4.44 6.83
CA ARG A 15 14.56 4.73 7.65
C ARG A 15 14.55 6.18 8.15
N GLN A 16 15.68 6.69 8.65
CA GLN A 16 15.79 8.08 9.08
C GLN A 16 15.49 9.06 7.94
N THR A 17 15.99 8.78 6.73
CA THR A 17 15.74 9.65 5.58
C THR A 17 14.26 9.65 5.16
N VAL A 18 13.58 8.50 5.28
CA VAL A 18 12.13 8.40 5.07
C VAL A 18 11.36 9.15 6.17
N ARG A 19 11.79 9.04 7.42
CA ARG A 19 11.22 9.75 8.57
C ARG A 19 11.35 11.27 8.43
N ASP A 20 12.49 11.75 7.94
CA ASP A 20 12.70 13.17 7.65
C ASP A 20 11.70 13.69 6.62
N ALA A 21 11.46 12.94 5.54
CA ALA A 21 10.39 13.25 4.59
C ALA A 21 8.99 13.18 5.23
N GLY A 22 8.79 12.24 6.16
CA GLY A 22 7.56 12.13 6.94
C GLY A 22 7.26 13.38 7.77
N TYR A 23 8.27 14.03 8.35
CA TYR A 23 8.10 15.31 9.05
C TYR A 23 7.61 16.42 8.11
N GLU A 24 8.14 16.48 6.90
CA GLU A 24 7.71 17.46 5.90
C GLU A 24 6.24 17.26 5.49
N ILE A 25 5.84 16.00 5.29
CA ILE A 25 4.45 15.62 5.03
C ILE A 25 3.56 16.04 6.20
N ALA A 26 3.94 15.71 7.44
CA ALA A 26 3.15 16.06 8.63
C ALA A 26 2.95 17.57 8.81
N LEU A 27 3.93 18.37 8.40
CA LEU A 27 3.85 19.84 8.39
C LEU A 27 3.04 20.42 7.21
N GLY A 28 2.49 19.57 6.35
CA GLY A 28 1.69 19.98 5.20
C GLY A 28 2.52 20.59 4.06
N MET A 29 3.81 20.24 3.97
CA MET A 29 4.72 20.78 2.94
C MET A 29 4.63 20.04 1.60
N MET A 30 3.73 19.06 1.47
CA MET A 30 3.47 18.41 0.17
C MET A 30 2.82 19.37 -0.83
N PRO A 31 3.25 19.36 -2.10
CA PRO A 31 2.58 20.11 -3.16
C PRO A 31 1.10 19.73 -3.28
N ARG A 32 0.22 20.74 -3.26
CA ARG A 32 -1.24 20.53 -3.35
C ARG A 32 -1.69 19.84 -4.63
N SER A 33 -0.88 19.90 -5.69
CA SER A 33 -1.15 19.24 -6.97
C SER A 33 -1.03 17.72 -6.92
N ILE A 34 -0.43 17.15 -5.87
CA ILE A 34 -0.31 15.69 -5.69
C ILE A 34 -1.61 15.11 -5.12
N GLY A 35 -2.31 15.87 -4.27
CA GLY A 35 -3.46 15.35 -3.52
C GLY A 35 -3.07 14.32 -2.46
N PRO A 36 -4.05 13.56 -1.94
CA PRO A 36 -3.80 12.48 -0.99
C PRO A 36 -2.96 11.36 -1.62
N LEU A 37 -1.90 10.94 -0.94
CA LEU A 37 -0.97 9.93 -1.44
C LEU A 37 -1.26 8.56 -0.81
N THR A 38 -1.44 7.54 -1.66
CA THR A 38 -1.69 6.16 -1.23
C THR A 38 -0.58 5.23 -1.72
N PHE A 39 -0.13 4.34 -0.83
CA PHE A 39 0.77 3.22 -1.08
C PHE A 39 -0.03 1.92 -1.01
N VAL A 40 0.07 1.10 -2.06
CA VAL A 40 -0.61 -0.20 -2.13
C VAL A 40 0.43 -1.31 -2.01
N PHE A 41 0.26 -2.18 -1.03
CA PHE A 41 1.13 -3.33 -0.78
C PHE A 41 0.40 -4.60 -1.23
N THR A 42 0.91 -5.25 -2.28
CA THR A 42 0.32 -6.49 -2.80
C THR A 42 0.95 -7.71 -2.12
N GLY A 43 0.11 -8.55 -1.50
CA GLY A 43 0.53 -9.77 -0.81
C GLY A 43 1.03 -9.53 0.63
N SER A 44 1.25 -10.63 1.35
CA SER A 44 1.55 -10.66 2.79
C SER A 44 2.92 -11.28 3.13
N GLY A 45 3.74 -11.57 2.13
CA GLY A 45 5.07 -12.16 2.33
C GLY A 45 6.12 -11.16 2.83
N ASN A 46 7.34 -11.65 3.05
CA ASN A 46 8.44 -10.88 3.65
C ASN A 46 8.75 -9.56 2.94
N VAL A 47 8.61 -9.51 1.61
CA VAL A 47 8.84 -8.28 0.83
C VAL A 47 7.80 -7.21 1.15
N SER A 48 6.52 -7.60 1.24
CA SER A 48 5.43 -6.69 1.61
C SER A 48 5.61 -6.17 3.03
N GLN A 49 5.97 -7.06 3.96
CA GLN A 49 6.23 -6.69 5.36
C GLN A 49 7.40 -5.70 5.48
N GLY A 50 8.54 -5.97 4.82
CA GLY A 50 9.68 -5.05 4.83
C GLY A 50 9.37 -3.70 4.19
N ALA A 51 8.55 -3.65 3.14
CA ALA A 51 8.09 -2.39 2.55
C ALA A 51 7.19 -1.61 3.51
N GLN A 52 6.30 -2.31 4.22
CA GLN A 52 5.44 -1.72 5.25
C GLN A 52 6.25 -1.17 6.43
N GLU A 53 7.30 -1.87 6.88
CA GLU A 53 8.19 -1.38 7.95
C GLU A 53 8.84 -0.04 7.61
N VAL A 54 9.24 0.17 6.35
CA VAL A 54 9.78 1.46 5.89
C VAL A 54 8.69 2.50 5.75
N PHE A 55 7.51 2.12 5.23
CA PHE A 55 6.35 3.02 5.12
C PHE A 55 5.89 3.57 6.48
N GLN A 56 5.97 2.76 7.53
CA GLN A 56 5.61 3.15 8.90
C GLN A 56 6.50 4.26 9.50
N GLU A 57 7.59 4.65 8.82
CA GLU A 57 8.39 5.83 9.17
C GLU A 57 7.73 7.16 8.77
N LEU A 58 6.72 7.12 7.88
CA LEU A 58 5.92 8.27 7.47
C LEU A 58 4.77 8.54 8.45
N PRO A 59 4.11 9.72 8.43
CA PRO A 59 2.80 9.88 9.05
C PRO A 59 1.79 9.07 8.24
N TYR A 60 1.31 7.94 8.75
CA TYR A 60 0.49 7.01 7.96
C TYR A 60 -0.88 6.69 8.57
N GLU A 61 -1.77 6.20 7.72
CA GLU A 61 -3.03 5.57 8.09
C GLU A 61 -3.29 4.37 7.17
N TYR A 62 -3.58 3.20 7.75
CA TYR A 62 -4.03 2.05 6.96
C TYR A 62 -5.53 2.12 6.71
N VAL A 63 -5.93 1.85 5.47
CA VAL A 63 -7.34 1.82 5.03
C VAL A 63 -7.64 0.52 4.31
N ASN A 64 -8.91 0.13 4.24
CA ASN A 64 -9.28 -1.00 3.39
C ASN A 64 -9.12 -0.60 1.92
N PRO A 65 -8.76 -1.55 1.03
CA PRO A 65 -8.71 -1.28 -0.41
C PRO A 65 -10.02 -0.71 -0.97
N THR A 66 -11.16 -1.08 -0.38
CA THR A 66 -12.49 -0.57 -0.76
C THR A 66 -12.69 0.92 -0.47
N ASP A 67 -11.89 1.50 0.43
CA ASP A 67 -12.01 2.89 0.88
C ASP A 67 -11.10 3.83 0.07
N LEU A 68 -10.26 3.29 -0.82
CA LEU A 68 -9.34 4.06 -1.66
C LEU A 68 -10.00 5.16 -2.49
N PRO A 69 -11.20 4.97 -3.08
CA PRO A 69 -11.90 6.05 -3.77
C PRO A 69 -12.21 7.24 -2.85
N GLN A 70 -12.62 6.97 -1.61
CA GLN A 70 -12.90 8.03 -0.63
C GLN A 70 -11.62 8.75 -0.20
N VAL A 71 -10.52 8.00 -0.04
CA VAL A 71 -9.20 8.58 0.24
C VAL A 71 -8.74 9.49 -0.88
N ALA A 72 -8.96 9.12 -2.15
CA ALA A 72 -8.58 9.95 -3.29
C ALA A 72 -9.32 11.30 -3.31
N GLU A 73 -10.59 11.32 -2.92
CA GLU A 73 -11.43 12.53 -2.94
C GLU A 73 -11.31 13.39 -1.67
N HIS A 74 -11.12 12.76 -0.51
CA HIS A 74 -11.27 13.40 0.81
C HIS A 74 -10.09 13.19 1.75
N GLY A 75 -9.05 12.49 1.29
CA GLY A 75 -7.88 12.22 2.10
C GLY A 75 -7.16 13.49 2.55
N SER A 76 -6.47 13.41 3.68
CA SER A 76 -5.60 14.46 4.16
C SER A 76 -4.24 14.39 3.46
N MET A 77 -3.63 15.54 3.22
CA MET A 77 -2.27 15.65 2.65
C MET A 77 -1.18 15.73 3.72
N ASN A 78 -1.54 15.71 5.01
CA ASN A 78 -0.56 15.69 6.11
C ASN A 78 -0.19 14.28 6.58
N LYS A 79 -0.65 13.26 5.84
CA LYS A 79 -0.35 11.85 6.05
C LYS A 79 -0.36 11.13 4.71
N VAL A 80 0.11 9.89 4.71
CA VAL A 80 0.01 8.96 3.59
C VAL A 80 -0.90 7.79 3.96
N TYR A 81 -1.56 7.22 2.97
CA TYR A 81 -2.47 6.11 3.15
C TYR A 81 -1.82 4.81 2.71
N GLY A 82 -2.02 3.74 3.48
CA GLY A 82 -1.54 2.40 3.15
C GLY A 82 -2.73 1.46 2.94
N ALA A 83 -2.71 0.67 1.88
CA ALA A 83 -3.65 -0.43 1.69
C ALA A 83 -2.88 -1.72 1.42
N VAL A 84 -3.21 -2.78 2.15
CA VAL A 84 -2.66 -4.12 1.90
C VAL A 84 -3.70 -4.89 1.11
N VAL A 85 -3.33 -5.35 -0.09
CA VAL A 85 -4.24 -6.07 -0.97
C VAL A 85 -3.78 -7.51 -1.06
N SER A 86 -4.65 -8.41 -0.59
CA SER A 86 -4.41 -9.84 -0.54
C SER A 86 -4.95 -10.54 -1.79
N ARG A 87 -4.70 -11.85 -1.89
CA ARG A 87 -5.30 -12.66 -2.96
C ARG A 87 -6.83 -12.66 -2.87
N ASP A 88 -7.37 -12.60 -1.66
CA ASP A 88 -8.80 -12.58 -1.38
C ASP A 88 -9.47 -11.30 -1.88
N ASP A 89 -8.70 -10.22 -2.05
CA ASP A 89 -9.15 -8.96 -2.63
C ASP A 89 -9.09 -8.97 -4.16
N HIS A 90 -8.17 -9.75 -4.73
CA HIS A 90 -7.86 -9.82 -6.17
C HIS A 90 -8.55 -10.93 -6.95
N PHE A 91 -9.02 -11.98 -6.28
CA PHE A 91 -9.62 -13.15 -6.91
C PHE A 91 -11.03 -13.37 -6.38
N ARG A 92 -11.97 -13.38 -7.32
CA ARG A 92 -13.38 -13.66 -7.03
C ARG A 92 -13.81 -14.90 -7.81
N ARG A 93 -14.58 -15.77 -7.15
CA ARG A 93 -15.29 -16.87 -7.82
C ARG A 93 -16.30 -16.27 -8.79
N LYS A 94 -16.39 -16.85 -10.00
CA LYS A 94 -17.36 -16.43 -11.02
C LYS A 94 -18.81 -16.64 -10.57
N GLU A 95 -19.07 -17.73 -9.86
CA GLU A 95 -20.38 -18.10 -9.34
C GLU A 95 -20.71 -17.41 -7.99
N GLY A 96 -19.84 -16.52 -7.51
CA GLY A 96 -19.95 -15.90 -6.19
C GLY A 96 -19.27 -16.71 -5.08
N GLY A 97 -19.13 -16.08 -3.91
CA GLY A 97 -18.33 -16.60 -2.80
C GLY A 97 -16.93 -15.99 -2.71
N GLY A 98 -16.25 -16.26 -1.60
CA GLY A 98 -14.90 -15.75 -1.31
C GLY A 98 -13.79 -16.46 -2.06
N PHE A 99 -12.57 -15.98 -1.88
CA PHE A 99 -11.37 -16.69 -2.35
C PHE A 99 -11.12 -17.95 -1.53
N ASP A 100 -10.61 -18.98 -2.20
CA ASP A 100 -10.14 -20.22 -1.57
C ASP A 100 -8.87 -20.61 -2.30
N ALA A 101 -7.78 -20.77 -1.55
CA ALA A 101 -6.47 -21.00 -2.12
C ALA A 101 -6.35 -22.39 -2.75
N GLU A 102 -6.91 -23.41 -2.10
CA GLU A 102 -6.83 -24.80 -2.56
C GLU A 102 -7.69 -25.00 -3.81
N GLU A 103 -8.91 -24.44 -3.83
CA GLU A 103 -9.75 -24.49 -5.03
C GLU A 103 -9.15 -23.69 -6.18
N TYR A 104 -8.59 -22.50 -5.92
CA TYR A 104 -7.94 -21.72 -6.96
C TYR A 104 -6.75 -22.44 -7.58
N GLU A 105 -5.98 -23.18 -6.78
CA GLU A 105 -4.85 -23.97 -7.28
C GLU A 105 -5.30 -25.16 -8.13
N ALA A 106 -6.39 -25.83 -7.73
CA ALA A 106 -6.95 -26.96 -8.48
C ALA A 106 -7.77 -26.54 -9.72
N HIS A 107 -8.46 -25.40 -9.64
CA HIS A 107 -9.48 -24.93 -10.60
C HIS A 107 -9.40 -23.40 -10.84
N PRO A 108 -8.28 -22.87 -11.36
CA PRO A 108 -8.11 -21.43 -11.56
C PRO A 108 -9.16 -20.83 -12.52
N GLU A 109 -9.72 -21.62 -13.42
CA GLU A 109 -10.77 -21.22 -14.35
C GLU A 109 -12.09 -20.80 -13.68
N ARG A 110 -12.32 -21.18 -12.42
CA ARG A 110 -13.49 -20.76 -11.62
C ARG A 110 -13.39 -19.34 -11.10
N TYR A 111 -12.21 -18.75 -11.19
CA TYR A 111 -11.92 -17.42 -10.67
C TYR A 111 -11.69 -16.42 -11.80
N TYR A 112 -11.86 -15.14 -11.47
CA TYR A 112 -11.40 -14.03 -12.31
C TYR A 112 -10.68 -13.01 -11.44
N SER A 113 -9.75 -12.27 -12.05
CA SER A 113 -9.06 -11.19 -11.36
C SER A 113 -9.88 -9.90 -11.42
N ASN A 114 -10.12 -9.29 -10.26
CA ASN A 114 -10.68 -7.93 -10.14
C ASN A 114 -9.62 -6.88 -9.83
N PHE A 115 -8.33 -7.18 -10.04
CA PHE A 115 -7.20 -6.27 -9.75
C PHE A 115 -7.40 -4.85 -10.28
N ALA A 116 -7.91 -4.70 -11.50
CA ALA A 116 -8.12 -3.39 -12.12
C ALA A 116 -9.28 -2.57 -11.51
N LYS A 117 -10.09 -3.18 -10.65
CA LYS A 117 -11.22 -2.54 -9.95
C LYS A 117 -10.92 -2.24 -8.48
N THR A 118 -9.76 -2.68 -7.98
CA THR A 118 -9.29 -2.45 -6.61
C THR A 118 -8.62 -1.09 -6.51
#